data_AF-A0A392SYK3-F1
#
_entry.id   AF-A0A392SYK3-F1
#
_cell.length_a   1.000
_cell.length_b   1.000
_cell.length_c   1.000
_cell.angle_alpha   90.00
_cell.angle_beta   90.00
_cell.angle_gamma   90.00
#
_symmetry.space_group_name_H-M   'P 1'
#
loop_
_entity.id
_entity.type
_entity.pdbx_description
1 polymer ?
#
loop_
_entity_poly.entity_id
_entity_poly.type
_entity_poly.pdbx_seq_one_letter_code
_entity_poly.pdbx_strand_id
1 'polypeptide(L)'
;TKEKDPGRVTLPVTIGNANVGKALIDLGSSINLIPLSVIERIGGLDIKRTRLTLQLADKSITRPLGMAEDVLAKVDKFMFPIDFVVMDIEEDDDVP
;
A
#
# COMPACT_ATOMS: atom_id res chain seq x y z
N THR A 1 12.43 -17.70 -19.95
CA THR A 1 12.21 -16.38 -20.59
C THR A 1 11.96 -15.38 -19.49
N LYS A 2 12.73 -14.30 -19.41
CA LYS A 2 12.41 -13.17 -18.53
C LYS A 2 11.29 -12.40 -19.24
N GLU A 3 10.08 -12.46 -18.71
CA GLU A 3 8.97 -11.61 -19.16
C GLU A 3 9.47 -10.15 -19.16
N LYS A 4 9.13 -9.40 -20.21
CA LYS A 4 9.39 -7.95 -20.19
C LYS A 4 8.58 -7.34 -19.06
N ASP A 5 9.20 -6.45 -18.31
CA ASP A 5 8.49 -5.66 -17.30
C ASP A 5 7.33 -4.93 -17.99
N PRO A 6 6.07 -5.19 -17.61
CA PRO A 6 4.90 -4.55 -18.20
C PRO A 6 4.84 -3.04 -17.93
N GLY A 7 5.72 -2.49 -17.08
CA GLY A 7 5.68 -1.11 -16.63
C GLY A 7 4.81 -0.95 -15.39
N ARG A 8 4.11 0.19 -15.24
CA ARG A 8 3.16 0.39 -14.13
C ARG A 8 1.91 -0.46 -14.36
N VAL A 9 1.74 -1.51 -13.55
CA VAL A 9 0.49 -2.28 -13.49
C VAL A 9 -0.31 -1.82 -12.29
N THR A 10 -1.57 -1.45 -12.52
CA THR A 10 -2.48 -1.02 -11.46
C THR A 10 -3.68 -1.95 -11.40
N LEU A 11 -4.19 -2.23 -10.21
CA LEU A 11 -5.43 -3.00 -10.01
C LEU A 11 -6.41 -2.21 -9.16
N PRO A 12 -7.73 -2.27 -9.46
CA PRO A 12 -8.73 -1.72 -8.57
C PRO A 12 -8.70 -2.49 -7.24
N VAL A 13 -8.61 -1.75 -6.13
CA VAL A 13 -8.60 -2.32 -4.78
C VAL A 13 -9.68 -1.66 -3.95
N THR A 14 -10.36 -2.47 -3.14
CA THR A 14 -11.26 -1.98 -2.08
C THR A 14 -10.68 -2.44 -0.76
N ILE A 15 -10.57 -1.54 0.22
CA ILE A 15 -10.09 -1.88 1.57
C ILE A 15 -11.22 -1.64 2.56
N GLY A 16 -11.61 -2.69 3.27
CA GLY A 16 -12.85 -2.66 4.07
C GLY A 16 -14.05 -2.25 3.21
N ASN A 17 -14.69 -1.14 3.57
CA ASN A 17 -15.82 -0.56 2.81
C ASN A 17 -15.41 0.63 1.93
N ALA A 18 -14.14 1.04 1.95
CA ALA A 18 -13.66 2.19 1.19
C ALA A 18 -13.14 1.74 -0.18
N ASN A 19 -13.65 2.37 -1.25
CA ASN A 19 -13.02 2.29 -2.55
C ASN A 19 -11.76 3.17 -2.50
N VAL A 20 -10.59 2.53 -2.55
CA VAL A 20 -9.28 3.22 -2.51
C VAL A 20 -8.75 3.50 -3.91
N GLY A 21 -9.56 3.29 -4.94
CA GLY A 21 -9.19 3.49 -6.34
C GLY A 21 -8.34 2.34 -6.86
N LYS A 22 -7.13 2.65 -7.32
CA LYS A 22 -6.22 1.69 -7.93
C LYS A 22 -4.94 1.60 -7.11
N ALA A 23 -4.48 0.38 -6.85
CA ALA A 23 -3.18 0.12 -6.24
C ALA A 23 -2.15 -0.23 -7.31
N LEU A 24 -0.94 0.30 -7.16
CA LEU A 24 0.21 -0.09 -7.97
C LEU A 24 0.71 -1.46 -7.54
N ILE A 25 0.93 -2.36 -8.50
CA ILE A 25 1.66 -3.61 -8.28
C ILE A 25 3.12 -3.35 -8.60
N ASP A 26 3.93 -3.23 -7.55
CA ASP A 26 5.38 -3.26 -7.65
C ASP A 26 5.90 -4.66 -7.31
N LEU A 27 6.18 -5.48 -8.33
CA LEU A 27 6.76 -6.81 -8.16
C LEU A 27 8.21 -6.78 -7.64
N GLY A 28 8.86 -5.61 -7.66
CA GLY A 28 10.19 -5.39 -7.08
C GLY A 28 10.15 -5.05 -5.59
N SER A 29 8.98 -4.72 -5.04
CA SER A 29 8.81 -4.42 -3.62
C SER A 29 8.47 -5.69 -2.83
N SER A 30 9.07 -5.83 -1.66
CA SER A 30 8.74 -6.89 -0.68
C SER A 30 7.68 -6.47 0.34
N ILE A 31 7.23 -5.21 0.30
CA ILE A 31 6.29 -4.63 1.27
C ILE A 31 5.14 -3.91 0.55
N ASN A 32 3.98 -3.87 1.19
CA ASN A 32 2.86 -3.03 0.76
C ASN A 32 2.88 -1.70 1.51
N LEU A 33 2.74 -0.60 0.80
CA LEU A 33 2.66 0.75 1.37
C LEU A 33 1.21 1.24 1.31
N ILE A 34 0.81 2.03 2.30
CA ILE A 34 -0.47 2.74 2.28
C ILE A 34 -0.31 4.16 2.83
N PRO A 35 -0.87 5.19 2.16
CA PRO A 35 -0.89 6.55 2.70
C PRO A 35 -1.71 6.64 3.98
N LEU A 36 -1.30 7.50 4.91
CA LEU A 36 -2.03 7.78 6.15
C LEU A 36 -3.47 8.26 5.86
N SER A 37 -3.65 9.14 4.88
CA SER A 37 -4.97 9.67 4.51
C SER A 37 -5.97 8.58 4.10
N VAL A 38 -5.50 7.49 3.48
CA VAL A 38 -6.32 6.33 3.12
C VAL A 38 -6.75 5.57 4.39
N ILE A 39 -5.83 5.36 5.33
CA ILE A 39 -6.13 4.72 6.62
C ILE A 39 -7.15 5.54 7.42
N GLU A 40 -6.98 6.86 7.47
CA GLU A 40 -7.91 7.78 8.13
C GLU A 40 -9.30 7.75 7.48
N ARG A 41 -9.36 7.66 6.15
CA ARG A 41 -10.61 7.54 5.38
C ARG A 41 -11.33 6.21 5.60
N ILE A 42 -10.60 5.10 5.70
CA ILE A 42 -11.17 3.78 6.01
C ILE A 42 -11.74 3.79 7.43
N GLY A 43 -10.97 4.33 8.38
CA GLY A 43 -11.32 4.39 9.80
C GLY A 43 -11.33 3.01 10.48
N GLY A 44 -11.14 2.99 11.79
CA GLY A 44 -11.25 1.76 12.60
C GLY A 44 -10.12 0.73 12.40
N LEU A 45 -9.09 1.07 11.61
CA LEU A 45 -7.85 0.28 11.52
C LEU A 45 -6.87 0.73 12.60
N ASP A 46 -6.29 -0.24 13.31
CA ASP A 46 -5.24 0.04 14.29
C ASP A 46 -3.89 0.16 13.58
N ILE A 47 -3.13 1.19 13.95
CA ILE A 47 -1.77 1.43 13.42
C ILE A 47 -0.79 1.07 14.53
N LYS A 48 -0.17 -0.10 14.42
CA LYS A 48 0.82 -0.57 15.38
C LYS A 48 2.15 0.11 15.13
N ARG A 49 2.74 0.69 16.18
CA ARG A 49 4.09 1.24 16.10
C ARG A 49 5.08 0.17 15.67
N THR A 50 5.91 0.51 14.69
CA THR A 50 6.98 -0.35 14.20
C THR A 50 8.34 0.32 14.36
N ARG A 51 9.41 -0.49 14.40
CA ARG A 51 10.80 -0.01 14.39
C ARG A 51 11.44 -0.11 13.01
N LEU A 52 10.64 -0.37 11.98
CA LEU A 52 11.10 -0.43 10.60
C LEU A 52 11.68 0.91 10.14
N THR A 53 12.67 0.82 9.27
CA THR A 53 13.21 1.96 8.54
C THR A 53 13.26 1.56 7.07
N LEU A 54 12.81 2.41 6.18
CA LEU A 54 12.74 2.13 4.75
C LEU A 54 13.78 2.96 4.01
N GLN A 55 14.42 2.35 3.01
CA GLN A 55 15.24 3.07 2.05
C GLN A 55 14.46 3.20 0.75
N LEU A 56 14.23 4.43 0.30
CA LEU A 56 13.53 4.73 -0.95
C LEU A 56 14.49 4.60 -2.15
N ALA A 57 13.94 4.62 -3.36
CA ALA A 57 14.72 4.51 -4.59
C ALA A 57 15.75 5.65 -4.78
N ASP A 58 15.46 6.83 -4.23
CA ASP A 58 16.39 7.98 -4.16
C ASP A 58 17.48 7.82 -3.08
N LYS A 59 17.51 6.66 -2.41
CA LYS A 59 18.40 6.28 -1.30
C LYS A 59 18.16 7.03 0.00
N SER A 60 17.14 7.89 0.07
CA SER A 60 16.70 8.49 1.31
C SER A 60 16.17 7.42 2.27
N ILE A 61 16.32 7.68 3.57
CA ILE A 61 15.87 6.78 4.63
C ILE A 61 14.70 7.43 5.34
N THR A 62 13.56 6.74 5.41
CA THR A 62 12.35 7.22 6.07
C THR A 62 11.87 6.24 7.14
N ARG A 63 11.11 6.75 8.11
CA ARG A 63 10.48 5.97 9.17
C ARG A 63 8.97 5.94 8.94
N PRO A 64 8.37 4.75 8.76
CA PRO A 64 6.92 4.62 8.74
C PRO A 64 6.28 5.08 10.04
N LEU A 65 5.01 5.45 9.96
CA LEU A 65 4.19 5.75 11.14
C LEU A 65 3.87 4.48 11.93
N GLY A 66 3.71 3.37 11.22
CA GLY A 66 3.38 2.08 11.80
C GLY A 66 3.04 1.03 10.76
N MET A 67 2.42 -0.05 11.22
CA MET A 67 1.86 -1.09 10.38
C MET A 67 0.37 -1.26 10.68
N ALA A 68 -0.43 -1.38 9.63
CA ALA A 68 -1.80 -1.86 9.69
C ALA A 68 -1.78 -3.34 9.28
N GLU A 69 -2.03 -4.22 10.24
CA GLU A 69 -1.94 -5.67 10.06
C GLU A 69 -3.31 -6.29 9.77
N ASP A 70 -3.31 -7.41 9.04
CA ASP A 70 -4.51 -8.20 8.73
C ASP A 70 -5.65 -7.40 8.06
N VAL A 71 -5.30 -6.38 7.29
CA VAL A 71 -6.27 -5.52 6.61
C VAL A 71 -6.89 -6.28 5.45
N LEU A 72 -8.22 -6.46 5.46
CA LEU A 72 -8.93 -7.11 4.37
C LEU A 72 -9.00 -6.21 3.14
N ALA A 73 -8.25 -6.60 2.11
CA ALA A 73 -8.26 -5.98 0.79
C ALA A 73 -8.95 -6.89 -0.22
N LYS A 74 -9.87 -6.32 -0.99
CA LYS A 74 -10.50 -6.97 -2.13
C LYS A 74 -9.80 -6.54 -3.41
N VAL A 75 -9.26 -7.52 -4.13
CA VAL A 75 -8.64 -7.36 -5.44
C VAL A 75 -9.47 -8.15 -6.44
N ASP A 76 -10.09 -7.45 -7.39
CA ASP A 76 -11.12 -8.02 -8.27
C ASP A 76 -12.23 -8.74 -7.46
N LYS A 77 -12.32 -10.07 -7.54
CA LYS A 77 -13.30 -10.90 -6.83
C LYS A 77 -12.76 -11.58 -5.58
N PHE A 78 -11.48 -11.43 -5.29
CA PHE A 78 -10.80 -12.14 -4.21
C PHE A 78 -10.53 -11.22 -3.03
N MET A 79 -10.58 -11.77 -1.82
CA MET A 79 -10.26 -11.04 -0.59
C MET A 79 -9.04 -11.68 0.07
N PHE A 80 -8.09 -10.83 0.48
CA PHE A 80 -6.87 -11.24 1.13
C PHE A 80 -6.63 -10.39 2.37
N PRO A 81 -6.15 -10.97 3.49
CA PRO A 81 -5.54 -10.20 4.55
C PRO A 81 -4.18 -9.68 4.03
N ILE A 82 -3.93 -8.39 4.20
CA ILE A 82 -2.71 -7.73 3.77
C ILE A 82 -2.18 -6.86 4.92
N ASP A 83 -0.89 -6.97 5.18
CA ASP A 83 -0.19 -6.04 6.05
C ASP A 83 0.32 -4.86 5.24
N PHE A 84 0.02 -3.65 5.70
CA PHE A 84 0.47 -2.41 5.11
C PHE A 84 1.40 -1.66 6.04
N VAL A 85 2.48 -1.13 5.48
CA VAL A 85 3.31 -0.12 6.13
C VAL A 85 2.68 1.25 5.88
N VAL A 86 2.30 1.94 6.96
CA VAL A 86 1.62 3.24 6.89
C VAL A 86 2.66 4.36 6.83
N MET A 87 2.56 5.22 5.82
CA MET A 87 3.43 6.37 5.65
C MET A 87 2.64 7.68 5.48
N ASP A 88 3.20 8.78 5.96
CA ASP A 88 2.70 10.13 5.69
C ASP A 88 3.23 10.59 4.33
N ILE A 89 2.53 10.17 3.28
CA ILE A 89 2.84 10.49 1.88
C ILE A 89 1.55 10.91 1.19
N GLU A 90 1.69 11.72 0.14
CA GLU A 90 0.56 12.10 -0.71
C GLU A 90 -0.01 10.87 -1.43
N GLU A 91 -1.34 10.83 -1.59
CA GLU A 91 -1.98 9.88 -2.50
C GLU A 91 -1.53 10.21 -3.92
N ASP A 92 -1.11 9.19 -4.67
CA ASP A 92 -0.79 9.36 -6.07
C ASP A 92 -2.10 9.47 -6.86
N ASP A 93 -2.57 10.69 -7.08
CA ASP A 93 -3.73 11.00 -7.93
C ASP A 93 -3.46 10.67 -9.42
N ASP A 94 -2.18 10.49 -9.78
CA ASP A 94 -1.66 10.16 -11.11
C ASP A 94 -1.40 8.65 -11.28
N VAL A 95 -2.05 7.82 -10.45
CA VAL A 95 -2.29 6.41 -10.78
C VAL A 95 -3.40 6.38 -11.84
N PRO A 96 -3.11 6.11 -13.13
CA PRO A 96 -4.14 6.10 -14.16
C PRO A 96 -5.18 5.02 -13.89
#